data_AF-A0A7X6CQ43-F1
#
_entry.id   AF-A0A7X6CQ43-F1
#
_cell.length_a   1.000
_cell.length_b   1.000
_cell.length_c   1.000
_cell.angle_alpha   90.00
_cell.angle_beta   90.00
_cell.angle_gamma   90.00
#
_symmetry.space_group_name_H-M   'P 1'
#
loop_
_entity.id
_entity.type
_entity.pdbx_description
1 polymer ?
#
loop_
_entity_poly.entity_id
_entity_poly.type
_entity_poly.pdbx_seq_one_letter_code
_entity_poly.pdbx_strand_id
1 'polypeptide(L)'
;MDLIQGTIETASAFSISTLSSKGLCDYAIDIRQGCRFGCTFCYVPSTSRIRCQTPQIKAAGVADPQQDWGDYAFDKRDLVDVLKRIRGSLPALKINVKQTAFVCWTRAENSQSFAQYIGC
;
A
#
# COMPACT_ATOMS: atom_id res chain seq x y z
N MET A 1 -1.18 -2.43 -24.59
CA MET A 1 0.06 -1.83 -24.07
C MET A 1 0.78 -2.90 -23.27
N ASP A 2 2.11 -2.90 -23.30
CA ASP A 2 2.88 -3.82 -22.47
C ASP A 2 2.82 -3.37 -21.02
N LEU A 3 2.58 -4.32 -20.11
CA LEU A 3 2.49 -4.06 -18.67
C LEU A 3 3.86 -3.61 -18.14
N ILE A 4 3.92 -2.41 -17.57
CA ILE A 4 5.10 -1.90 -16.86
C ILE A 4 5.15 -2.56 -15.48
N GLN A 5 6.19 -3.35 -15.21
CA GLN A 5 6.28 -4.12 -13.97
C GLN A 5 7.71 -4.12 -13.43
N GLY A 6 7.84 -4.37 -12.14
CA GLY A 6 9.13 -4.40 -11.46
C GLY A 6 8.99 -4.19 -9.95
N THR A 7 10.04 -3.67 -9.33
CA THR A 7 10.00 -3.28 -7.92
C THR A 7 10.06 -1.77 -7.79
N ILE A 8 9.32 -1.22 -6.83
CA ILE A 8 9.32 0.21 -6.53
C ILE A 8 9.74 0.46 -5.08
N GLU A 9 10.56 1.48 -4.89
CA GLU A 9 10.89 1.99 -3.57
C GLU A 9 9.77 2.93 -3.13
N THR A 10 9.13 2.58 -2.01
CA THR A 10 8.04 3.39 -1.45
C THR A 10 8.50 4.02 -0.15
N ALA A 11 8.13 5.28 0.07
CA ALA A 11 8.42 5.99 1.31
C ALA A 11 7.81 5.31 2.56
N SER A 12 6.77 4.50 2.40
CA SER A 12 6.13 3.78 3.50
C SER A 12 5.59 2.40 3.11
N ALA A 13 5.75 1.45 4.03
CA ALA A 13 5.11 0.15 3.93
C ALA A 13 3.63 0.21 4.35
N PHE A 14 3.30 1.09 5.31
CA PHE A 14 1.98 1.20 5.93
C PHE A 14 1.33 2.56 5.67
N SER A 15 0.01 2.57 5.59
CA SER A 15 -0.82 3.78 5.70
C SER A 15 -1.82 3.63 6.84
N ILE A 16 -2.24 4.76 7.42
CA ILE A 16 -3.38 4.76 8.35
C ILE A 16 -4.64 4.43 7.55
N SER A 17 -5.39 3.44 8.03
CA SER A 17 -6.63 3.02 7.40
C SER A 17 -7.76 4.00 7.74
N THR A 18 -8.55 4.39 6.74
CA THR A 18 -9.76 5.22 6.98
C THR A 18 -10.83 4.49 7.80
N LEU A 19 -10.75 3.16 7.88
CA LEU A 19 -11.60 2.32 8.72
C LEU A 19 -11.22 2.39 10.21
N SER A 20 -10.10 3.03 10.56
CA SER A 20 -9.70 3.30 11.95
C SER A 20 -10.74 4.17 12.67
N SER A 21 -11.34 5.13 11.96
CA SER A 21 -12.43 5.97 12.45
C SER A 21 -13.67 5.17 12.87
N LYS A 22 -13.79 3.93 12.37
CA LYS A 22 -14.89 3.00 12.65
C LYS A 22 -14.47 1.84 13.58
N GLY A 23 -13.26 1.87 14.13
CA GLY A 23 -12.74 0.85 15.06
C GLY A 23 -12.47 -0.53 14.42
N LEU A 24 -12.37 -0.61 13.09
CA LEU A 24 -12.19 -1.90 12.39
C LEU A 24 -10.72 -2.24 12.15
N CYS A 25 -9.95 -1.28 11.65
CA CYS A 25 -8.58 -1.50 11.21
C CYS A 25 -7.79 -0.21 11.23
N ASP A 26 -6.69 -0.21 11.97
CA ASP A 26 -5.84 0.97 12.19
C ASP A 26 -4.89 1.21 11.02
N TYR A 27 -4.39 0.15 10.36
CA TYR A 27 -3.38 0.25 9.30
C TYR A 27 -3.70 -0.61 8.07
N ALA A 28 -3.34 -0.09 6.90
CA ALA A 28 -3.42 -0.82 5.63
C ALA A 28 -2.04 -0.96 4.99
N ILE A 29 -1.79 -2.10 4.37
CA ILE A 29 -0.59 -2.40 3.60
C ILE A 29 -1.02 -2.73 2.19
N ASP A 30 -0.50 -2.00 1.21
CA ASP A 30 -0.60 -2.42 -0.19
C ASP A 30 0.64 -3.21 -0.55
N ILE A 31 0.44 -4.39 -1.16
CA ILE A 31 1.55 -5.26 -1.55
C ILE A 31 2.21 -4.73 -2.83
N ARG A 32 1.41 -4.06 -3.67
CA ARG A 32 1.83 -3.50 -4.96
C ARG A 32 1.37 -2.07 -5.12
N GLN A 33 2.10 -1.32 -5.94
CA GLN A 33 1.62 -0.09 -6.55
C GLN A 33 1.12 -0.37 -7.96
N GLY A 34 -0.10 0.07 -8.27
CA GLY A 34 -0.75 -0.23 -9.54
C GLY A 34 -1.50 -1.57 -9.55
N CYS A 35 -2.05 -1.91 -10.72
CA CYS A 35 -2.86 -3.09 -10.94
C CYS A 35 -2.66 -3.60 -12.38
N ARG A 36 -2.78 -4.91 -12.60
CA ARG A 36 -2.65 -5.54 -13.93
C ARG A 36 -3.97 -5.67 -14.69
N PHE A 37 -5.09 -5.26 -14.07
CA PHE A 37 -6.44 -5.56 -14.55
C PHE A 37 -7.22 -4.32 -14.98
N GLY A 38 -6.87 -3.12 -14.49
CA GLY A 38 -7.48 -1.86 -14.95
C GLY A 38 -9.02 -1.82 -14.86
N CYS A 39 -9.63 -2.43 -13.84
CA CYS A 39 -11.08 -2.55 -13.78
C CYS A 39 -11.75 -1.17 -13.82
N THR A 40 -12.73 -0.99 -14.71
CA THR A 40 -13.47 0.28 -14.88
C THR A 40 -14.20 0.76 -13.62
N PHE A 41 -14.58 -0.19 -12.76
CA PHE A 41 -15.22 0.07 -11.47
C PHE A 41 -14.23 0.21 -10.30
N CYS A 42 -12.93 0.22 -10.57
CA CYS A 42 -11.92 0.36 -9.52
C CYS A 42 -11.93 1.78 -8.97
N TYR A 43 -12.17 1.93 -7.67
CA TYR A 43 -12.10 3.23 -7.00
C TYR A 43 -10.66 3.63 -6.61
N VAL A 44 -9.70 2.69 -6.67
CA VAL A 44 -8.32 2.92 -6.25
C VAL A 44 -7.60 4.05 -7.01
N PRO A 45 -7.76 4.22 -8.34
CA PRO A 45 -7.09 5.27 -9.11
C PRO A 45 -7.42 6.68 -8.61
N SER A 46 -8.61 6.88 -8.05
CA SER A 46 -9.06 8.18 -7.54
C SER A 46 -8.68 8.42 -6.07
N THR A 47 -8.03 7.47 -5.40
CA THR A 47 -7.59 7.62 -4.01
C THR A 47 -6.38 8.55 -3.90
N SER A 48 -6.26 9.23 -2.75
CA SER A 48 -5.10 10.07 -2.44
C SER A 48 -3.78 9.29 -2.44
N ARG A 49 -3.82 7.97 -2.24
CA ARG A 49 -2.63 7.13 -2.16
C ARG A 49 -1.86 7.07 -3.48
N ILE A 50 -2.56 6.98 -4.62
CA ILE A 50 -1.92 7.07 -5.93
C ILE A 50 -1.33 8.46 -6.13
N ARG A 51 -2.04 9.52 -5.74
CA ARG A 51 -1.56 10.91 -5.84
C ARG A 51 -0.27 11.16 -5.03
N CYS A 52 -0.19 10.62 -3.82
CA CYS A 52 1.00 10.78 -2.97
C CYS A 52 2.23 10.03 -3.49
N GLN A 53 2.03 8.99 -4.32
CA GLN A 53 3.09 8.15 -4.86
C GLN A 53 3.38 8.42 -6.35
N THR A 54 2.68 9.39 -6.93
CA THR A 54 2.88 9.84 -8.31
C THR A 54 4.34 10.10 -8.65
N PRO A 55 5.17 10.77 -7.82
CA PRO A 55 6.57 11.01 -8.16
C PRO A 55 7.37 9.72 -8.37
N GLN A 56 7.21 8.73 -7.49
CA GLN A 56 7.92 7.45 -7.57
C GLN A 56 7.42 6.61 -8.75
N ILE A 57 6.11 6.60 -8.98
CA ILE A 57 5.49 5.84 -10.08
C ILE A 57 5.90 6.45 -11.44
N LYS A 58 5.97 7.78 -11.53
CA LYS A 58 6.46 8.47 -12.73
C LYS A 58 7.95 8.21 -12.99
N ALA A 59 8.77 8.21 -11.93
CA ALA A 59 10.18 7.86 -12.05
C ALA A 59 10.40 6.41 -12.53
N ALA A 60 9.42 5.51 -12.31
CA ALA A 60 9.43 4.14 -12.80
C ALA A 60 8.93 3.99 -14.25
N GLY A 61 8.68 5.10 -14.97
CA GLY A 61 8.35 5.10 -16.40
C GLY A 61 6.86 5.18 -16.73
N VAL A 62 5.98 5.41 -15.75
CA VAL A 62 4.55 5.62 -15.97
C VAL A 62 4.27 7.10 -16.25
N ALA A 63 3.50 7.42 -17.29
CA ALA A 63 3.28 8.81 -17.67
C ALA A 63 2.22 9.48 -16.78
N ASP A 64 1.08 8.82 -16.62
CA ASP A 64 -0.02 9.25 -15.78
C ASP A 64 -0.51 8.07 -14.91
N PRO A 65 -0.08 7.99 -13.63
CA PRO A 65 -0.46 6.90 -12.74
C PRO A 65 -1.98 6.70 -12.57
N GLN A 66 -2.78 7.73 -12.82
CA GLN A 66 -4.23 7.64 -12.70
C GLN A 66 -4.87 7.14 -14.00
N GLN A 67 -4.44 7.66 -15.16
CA GLN A 67 -4.98 7.24 -16.46
C GLN A 67 -4.43 5.88 -16.91
N ASP A 68 -3.16 5.58 -16.62
CA ASP A 68 -2.48 4.34 -16.99
C ASP A 68 -2.81 3.19 -16.02
N TRP A 69 -3.90 3.31 -15.24
CA TRP A 69 -4.27 2.31 -14.24
C TRP A 69 -4.71 1.00 -14.90
N GLY A 70 -3.96 -0.07 -14.65
CA GLY A 70 -4.13 -1.34 -15.35
C GLY A 70 -2.91 -1.71 -16.18
N ASP A 71 -2.13 -0.70 -16.58
CA ASP A 71 -0.96 -0.85 -17.45
C ASP A 71 0.36 -0.88 -16.67
N TYR A 72 0.31 -0.73 -15.34
CA TYR A 72 1.48 -0.88 -14.48
C TYR A 72 1.18 -1.62 -13.18
N ALA A 73 2.14 -2.41 -12.71
CA ALA A 73 2.10 -3.08 -11.42
C ALA A 73 3.51 -3.32 -10.86
N PHE A 74 3.85 -2.61 -9.79
CA PHE A 74 5.14 -2.70 -9.11
C PHE A 74 5.00 -3.36 -7.74
N ASP A 75 5.84 -4.35 -7.45
CA ASP A 75 5.94 -4.91 -6.10
C ASP A 75 6.73 -3.95 -5.20
N LYS A 76 6.29 -3.75 -3.96
CA LYS A 76 7.03 -2.91 -3.00
C LYS A 76 8.35 -3.57 -2.62
N ARG A 77 9.46 -2.85 -2.76
CA ARG A 77 10.78 -3.31 -2.29
C ARG A 77 10.78 -3.47 -0.77
N ASP A 78 11.48 -4.51 -0.29
CA ASP A 78 11.70 -4.81 1.13
C ASP A 78 10.46 -5.05 1.99
N LEU A 79 9.25 -5.13 1.39
CA LEU A 79 8.01 -5.34 2.13
C LEU A 79 8.08 -6.60 2.98
N VAL A 80 8.60 -7.70 2.42
CA VAL A 80 8.76 -8.97 3.15
C VAL A 80 9.67 -8.81 4.36
N ASP A 81 10.76 -8.06 4.25
CA ASP A 81 11.71 -7.89 5.34
C ASP A 81 11.17 -6.93 6.41
N VAL A 82 10.43 -5.89 6.00
CA VAL A 82 9.64 -5.06 6.93
C VAL A 82 8.62 -5.93 7.67
N LEU A 83 7.86 -6.77 6.96
CA LEU A 83 6.88 -7.69 7.54
C LEU A 83 7.53 -8.69 8.52
N LYS A 84 8.73 -9.21 8.22
CA LYS A 84 9.49 -10.07 9.13
C LYS A 84 9.93 -9.32 10.39
N ARG A 85 10.40 -8.08 10.27
CA ARG A 85 10.83 -7.25 11.42
C ARG A 85 9.69 -6.99 12.40
N ILE A 86 8.49 -6.72 11.88
CA ILE A 86 7.30 -6.43 12.68
C ILE A 86 6.52 -7.68 13.08
N ARG A 87 6.84 -8.87 12.55
CA ARG A 87 6.10 -10.13 12.79
C ARG A 87 5.94 -10.43 14.29
N GLY A 88 6.96 -10.13 15.09
CA GLY A 88 6.91 -10.29 16.55
C GLY A 88 5.94 -9.34 17.26
N SER A 89 5.48 -8.30 16.57
CA SER A 89 4.60 -7.24 17.09
C SER A 89 3.20 -7.25 16.46
N LEU A 90 2.88 -8.23 15.59
CA LEU A 90 1.60 -8.34 14.87
C LEU A 90 0.70 -9.43 15.50
N PRO A 91 -0.17 -9.09 16.46
CA PRO A 91 -1.03 -10.10 17.10
C PRO A 91 -2.14 -10.64 16.17
N ALA A 92 -2.48 -9.98 15.06
CA ALA A 92 -3.44 -10.51 14.07
C ALA A 92 -3.33 -9.83 12.69
N LEU A 93 -2.54 -10.39 11.77
CA LEU A 93 -2.54 -9.97 10.37
C LEU A 93 -3.72 -10.60 9.61
N LYS A 94 -4.70 -9.80 9.18
CA LYS A 94 -5.81 -10.25 8.33
C LYS A 94 -5.59 -9.77 6.90
N ILE A 95 -5.01 -10.63 6.07
CA ILE A 95 -4.77 -10.33 4.64
C ILE A 95 -6.11 -10.42 3.89
N ASN A 96 -6.57 -9.32 3.29
CA ASN A 96 -7.66 -9.35 2.33
C ASN A 96 -7.05 -9.41 0.92
N VAL A 97 -7.52 -10.34 0.09
CA VAL A 97 -6.84 -10.76 -1.15
C VAL A 97 -7.00 -9.77 -2.33
N LYS A 98 -7.58 -8.58 -2.11
CA LYS A 98 -7.78 -7.56 -3.15
C LYS A 98 -6.59 -6.60 -3.35
N GLN A 99 -5.35 -7.06 -3.17
CA GLN A 99 -4.07 -6.30 -3.25
C GLN A 99 -3.69 -5.48 -2.00
N THR A 100 -4.59 -5.35 -1.03
CA THR A 100 -4.36 -4.63 0.24
C THR A 100 -4.59 -5.55 1.43
N ALA A 101 -3.55 -5.78 2.24
CA ALA A 101 -3.67 -6.43 3.53
C ALA A 101 -4.10 -5.41 4.60
N PHE A 102 -5.02 -5.79 5.47
CA PHE A 102 -5.48 -4.96 6.58
C PHE A 102 -4.87 -5.46 7.89
N VAL A 103 -4.28 -4.55 8.66
CA VAL A 103 -3.70 -4.86 9.95
C VAL A 103 -4.52 -4.20 11.04
N CYS A 104 -5.26 -5.01 11.77
CA CYS A 104 -5.98 -4.57 12.96
C CYS A 104 -5.02 -4.65 14.15
N TRP A 105 -4.80 -3.53 14.84
CA TRP A 105 -3.93 -3.51 16.01
C TRP A 105 -4.51 -2.61 17.09
N THR A 106 -4.73 -3.16 18.28
CA THR A 106 -5.26 -2.39 19.41
C THR A 106 -4.31 -1.26 19.77
N ARG A 107 -4.77 -0.03 19.48
CA ARG A 107 -4.12 1.27 19.68
C ARG A 107 -3.54 1.54 21.08
N ALA A 108 -3.78 0.65 22.04
CA ALA A 108 -3.43 0.82 23.45
C ALA A 108 -1.94 0.65 23.76
N GLU A 109 -1.12 -0.01 22.93
CA GLU A 109 0.23 -0.42 23.41
C GLU A 109 1.45 0.15 22.70
N ASN A 110 1.47 0.58 21.42
CA ASN A 110 2.77 0.98 20.81
C ASN A 110 2.66 1.84 19.52
N SER A 111 1.99 3.00 19.56
CA SER A 111 1.86 3.90 18.40
C SER A 111 3.18 4.48 17.87
N GLN A 112 4.22 4.59 18.72
CA GLN A 112 5.52 5.15 18.33
C GLN A 112 6.36 4.20 17.46
N SER A 113 6.32 2.89 17.73
CA SER A 113 7.17 1.90 17.03
C SER A 113 6.85 1.77 15.53
N PHE A 114 5.64 2.13 15.12
CA PHE A 114 5.18 2.06 13.73
C PHE A 114 5.21 3.38 12.98
N ALA A 115 5.29 4.51 13.68
CA ALA A 115 5.31 5.84 13.03
C ALA A 115 6.43 5.95 11.98
N GLN A 116 7.57 5.30 12.22
CA GLN A 116 8.70 5.24 11.28
C GLN A 116 8.41 4.48 9.97
N TYR A 117 7.38 3.63 9.94
CA TYR A 117 6.97 2.84 8.77
C TYR A 117 5.71 3.38 8.09
N ILE A 118 5.11 4.44 8.66
CA ILE A 118 3.96 5.16 8.13
C ILE A 118 4.48 6.35 7.33
N GLY A 119 3.88 6.56 6.16
CA GLY A 119 4.11 7.73 5.34
C GLY A 119 2.95 7.90 4.38
N CYS A 120 2.54 9.15 4.17
CA CYS A 120 1.37 9.62 3.42
C CYS A 120 0.16 8.67 3.37
#